data_AF-E1ZHS5-F1
#
_entry.id   AF-E1ZHS5-F1
#
_cell.length_a   1.000
_cell.length_b   1.000
_cell.length_c   1.000
_cell.angle_alpha   90.00
_cell.angle_beta   90.00
_cell.angle_gamma   90.00
#
_symmetry.space_group_name_H-M   'P 1'
#
loop_
_entity.id
_entity.type
_entity.pdbx_description
1 polymer ?
#
loop_
_entity_poly.entity_id
_entity_poly.type
_entity_poly.pdbx_seq_one_letter_code
_entity_poly.pdbx_strand_id
1 'polypeptide(L)'
;MIEERGRQEVPDTPYLSREDRQLLELGKAEHRETTATARRALSVAEKTNDVARNTLAEMHRQGQQLERADLGMQQVKEEVKEASAILSFMRRWCCFQCCCCYDPTADHDRTRHSRVAAARRDLAYQQDNVGLQYAAKQEAIGRKARQHDPAYGNNEPAARHELFAQAGAIRAARQGPPTTDIGFGLPAADRHEIQQETEQQDKLIQRIENAVESLHTLSTEMHGEMTEQQPRIDRLQDRTARAHDELGTMMREAQRL
;
A
#
# COMPACT_ATOMS: atom_id res chain seq x y z
N MET A 1 14.10 -72.61 3.67
CA MET A 1 12.66 -72.37 3.95
C MET A 1 12.62 -71.48 5.18
N ILE A 2 12.26 -70.23 4.99
CA ILE A 2 12.27 -69.19 6.02
C ILE A 2 10.86 -69.19 6.61
N GLU A 3 10.75 -69.51 7.90
CA GLU A 3 9.50 -69.47 8.65
C GLU A 3 8.92 -68.05 8.67
N GLU A 4 7.64 -67.96 8.33
CA GLU A 4 6.80 -66.79 8.49
C GLU A 4 6.76 -66.38 9.96
N ARG A 5 7.54 -65.37 10.33
CA ARG A 5 7.30 -64.60 11.56
C ARG A 5 6.07 -63.75 11.34
N GLY A 6 4.95 -64.22 11.88
CA GLY A 6 3.70 -63.48 11.95
C GLY A 6 3.92 -62.05 12.44
N ARG A 7 3.34 -61.10 11.72
CA ARG A 7 3.07 -59.77 12.25
C ARG A 7 2.22 -59.97 13.50
N GLN A 8 2.82 -59.74 14.67
CA GLN A 8 2.04 -59.40 15.86
C GLN A 8 1.29 -58.12 15.52
N GLU A 9 -0.03 -58.25 15.32
CA GLU A 9 -0.95 -57.12 15.47
C GLU A 9 -0.71 -56.55 16.86
N VAL A 10 -0.13 -55.34 16.90
CA VAL A 10 0.01 -54.58 18.13
C VAL A 10 -1.42 -54.31 18.61
N PRO A 11 -1.84 -54.79 19.80
CA PRO A 11 -3.20 -54.60 20.26
C PRO A 11 -3.43 -53.09 20.42
N ASP A 12 -4.53 -52.58 19.83
CA ASP A 12 -5.06 -51.25 20.10
C ASP A 12 -5.03 -51.05 21.63
N THR A 13 -4.16 -50.17 22.10
CA THR A 13 -3.78 -50.05 23.52
C THR A 13 -5.03 -49.75 24.36
N PRO A 14 -5.51 -50.69 25.18
CA PRO A 14 -6.63 -50.45 26.06
C PRO A 14 -6.10 -49.86 27.37
N TYR A 15 -6.60 -48.67 27.70
CA TYR A 15 -6.43 -47.93 28.96
C TYR A 15 -5.14 -47.10 29.10
N LEU A 16 -5.18 -45.88 28.56
CA LEU A 16 -4.48 -44.75 29.16
C LEU A 16 -4.83 -44.70 30.67
N SER A 17 -3.82 -44.47 31.52
CA SER A 17 -4.05 -44.18 32.95
C SER A 17 -5.05 -43.04 33.10
N ARG A 18 -5.77 -43.00 34.22
CA ARG A 18 -6.66 -41.86 34.53
C ARG A 18 -5.88 -40.53 34.51
N GLU A 19 -4.64 -40.56 34.96
CA GLU A 19 -3.72 -39.41 34.93
C GLU A 19 -3.33 -39.04 33.50
N ASP A 20 -2.92 -40.02 32.68
CA ASP A 20 -2.57 -39.79 31.27
C ASP A 20 -3.76 -39.26 30.46
N ARG A 21 -4.98 -39.73 30.76
CA ARG A 21 -6.19 -39.25 30.10
C ARG A 21 -6.52 -37.81 30.48
N GLN A 22 -6.30 -37.42 31.74
CA GLN A 22 -6.43 -36.03 32.16
C GLN A 22 -5.39 -35.13 31.47
N LEU A 23 -4.15 -35.60 31.36
CA LEU A 23 -3.09 -34.86 30.68
C LEU A 23 -3.39 -34.69 29.18
N LEU A 24 -3.89 -35.75 28.53
CA LEU A 24 -4.32 -35.70 27.13
C LEU A 24 -5.43 -34.68 26.90
N GLU A 25 -6.47 -34.68 27.76
CA GLU A 25 -7.56 -33.71 27.64
C GLU A 25 -7.09 -32.28 27.91
N LEU A 26 -6.14 -32.07 28.83
CA LEU A 26 -5.49 -30.77 29.02
C LEU A 26 -4.74 -30.33 27.76
N GLY A 27 -3.93 -31.22 27.18
CA GLY A 27 -3.20 -30.93 25.94
C GLY A 27 -4.14 -30.62 24.76
N LYS A 28 -5.25 -31.37 24.62
CA LYS A 28 -6.29 -31.08 23.62
C LYS A 28 -6.96 -29.73 23.86
N ALA A 29 -7.22 -29.38 25.11
CA ALA A 29 -7.79 -28.07 25.47
C ALA A 29 -6.83 -26.92 25.11
N GLU A 30 -5.54 -27.04 25.45
CA GLU A 30 -4.49 -26.09 25.09
C GLU A 30 -4.32 -25.98 23.55
N HIS A 31 -4.43 -27.11 22.85
CA HIS A 31 -4.35 -27.14 21.38
C HIS A 31 -5.50 -26.37 20.74
N ARG A 32 -6.74 -26.59 21.20
CA ARG A 32 -7.92 -25.82 20.76
C ARG A 32 -7.80 -24.34 21.11
N GLU A 33 -7.22 -24.00 22.26
CA GLU A 33 -6.96 -22.61 22.66
C GLU A 33 -5.94 -21.93 21.74
N THR A 34 -4.89 -22.65 21.34
CA THR A 34 -3.88 -22.18 20.38
C THR A 34 -4.53 -21.89 19.03
N THR A 35 -5.41 -22.77 18.54
CA THR A 35 -6.19 -22.52 17.31
C THR A 35 -7.10 -21.32 17.44
N ALA A 36 -7.78 -21.15 18.58
CA ALA A 36 -8.63 -19.99 18.83
C ALA A 36 -7.80 -18.70 18.83
N THR A 37 -6.58 -18.73 19.37
CA THR A 37 -5.63 -17.61 19.32
C THR A 37 -5.20 -17.30 17.90
N ALA A 38 -4.85 -18.31 17.09
CA ALA A 38 -4.51 -18.13 15.68
C ALA A 38 -5.68 -17.51 14.89
N ARG A 39 -6.94 -17.93 15.14
CA ARG A 39 -8.13 -17.31 14.52
C ARG A 39 -8.26 -15.84 14.87
N ARG A 40 -8.02 -15.46 16.14
CA ARG A 40 -8.04 -14.06 16.57
C ARG A 40 -6.93 -13.26 15.89
N ALA A 41 -5.71 -13.79 15.86
CA ALA A 41 -4.56 -13.16 15.21
C ALA A 41 -4.82 -12.91 13.72
N LEU A 42 -5.36 -13.90 13.02
CA LEU A 42 -5.77 -13.76 11.62
C LEU A 42 -6.82 -12.66 11.43
N SER A 43 -7.86 -12.64 12.25
CA SER A 43 -8.90 -11.60 12.16
C SER A 43 -8.33 -10.19 12.37
N VAL A 44 -7.39 -10.03 13.29
CA VAL A 44 -6.70 -8.75 13.51
C VAL A 44 -5.83 -8.39 12.31
N ALA A 45 -5.07 -9.35 11.76
CA ALA A 45 -4.20 -9.12 10.61
C ALA A 45 -5.00 -8.72 9.36
N GLU A 46 -6.10 -9.41 9.05
CA GLU A 46 -6.99 -9.10 7.92
C GLU A 46 -7.60 -7.70 8.07
N LYS A 47 -8.16 -7.38 9.25
CA LYS A 47 -8.70 -6.03 9.53
C LYS A 47 -7.65 -4.94 9.43
N THR A 48 -6.45 -5.20 9.94
CA THR A 48 -5.32 -4.24 9.86
C THR A 48 -4.93 -4.03 8.40
N ASN A 49 -4.99 -5.08 7.56
CA ASN A 49 -4.68 -4.97 6.15
C ASN A 49 -5.68 -4.06 5.42
N ASP A 50 -6.98 -4.22 5.69
CA ASP A 50 -8.01 -3.37 5.12
C ASP A 50 -7.87 -1.91 5.54
N VAL A 51 -7.54 -1.66 6.82
CA VAL A 51 -7.22 -0.30 7.29
C VAL A 51 -5.98 0.24 6.58
N ALA A 52 -4.90 -0.53 6.47
CA ALA A 52 -3.68 -0.11 5.80
C ALA A 52 -3.89 0.20 4.30
N ARG A 53 -4.72 -0.59 3.59
CA ARG A 53 -5.10 -0.32 2.19
C ARG A 53 -5.82 1.02 2.05
N ASN A 54 -6.81 1.26 2.91
CA ASN A 54 -7.56 2.52 2.90
C ASN A 54 -6.66 3.72 3.25
N THR A 55 -5.79 3.57 4.24
CA THR A 55 -4.80 4.59 4.61
C THR A 55 -3.88 4.92 3.45
N LEU A 56 -3.33 3.91 2.76
CA LEU A 56 -2.45 4.12 1.61
C LEU A 56 -3.18 4.78 0.43
N ALA A 57 -4.43 4.41 0.17
CA ALA A 57 -5.26 5.07 -0.85
C ALA A 57 -5.47 6.56 -0.53
N GLU A 58 -5.70 6.88 0.74
CA GLU A 58 -5.83 8.26 1.21
C GLU A 58 -4.49 9.01 1.16
N MET A 59 -3.37 8.37 1.51
CA MET A 59 -2.04 8.95 1.36
C MET A 59 -1.75 9.32 -0.10
N HIS A 60 -2.09 8.45 -1.06
CA HIS A 60 -1.98 8.78 -2.48
C HIS A 60 -2.86 9.97 -2.88
N ARG A 61 -4.09 10.03 -2.37
CA ARG A 61 -5.00 11.16 -2.61
C ARG A 61 -4.43 12.47 -2.05
N GLN A 62 -3.81 12.43 -0.88
CA GLN A 62 -3.15 13.58 -0.26
C GLN A 62 -1.89 13.99 -1.03
N GLY A 63 -1.07 13.03 -1.46
CA GLY A 63 0.10 13.28 -2.31
C GLY A 63 -0.28 13.97 -3.63
N GLN A 64 -1.34 13.50 -4.28
CA GLN A 64 -1.88 14.13 -5.49
C GLN A 64 -2.32 15.58 -5.24
N GLN A 65 -2.99 15.82 -4.11
CA GLN A 65 -3.41 17.17 -3.73
C GLN A 65 -2.21 18.09 -3.44
N LEU A 66 -1.17 17.59 -2.76
CA LEU A 66 0.06 18.34 -2.51
C LEU A 66 0.76 18.72 -3.81
N GLU A 67 0.80 17.83 -4.80
CA GLU A 67 1.41 18.14 -6.09
C GLU A 67 0.60 19.16 -6.89
N ARG A 68 -0.74 19.05 -6.86
CA ARG A 68 -1.62 20.08 -7.43
C ARG A 68 -1.44 21.43 -6.74
N ALA A 69 -1.27 21.43 -5.40
CA ALA A 69 -1.02 22.65 -4.64
C ALA A 69 0.35 23.27 -5.00
N ASP A 70 1.39 22.45 -5.19
CA ASP A 70 2.71 22.92 -5.64
C ASP A 70 2.65 23.55 -7.03
N LEU A 71 1.93 22.91 -7.97
CA LEU A 71 1.67 23.46 -9.30
C LEU A 71 0.88 24.78 -9.23
N GLY A 72 -0.15 24.85 -8.38
CA GLY A 72 -0.89 26.09 -8.13
C GLY A 72 0.00 27.20 -7.58
N MET A 73 0.95 26.87 -6.70
CA MET A 73 1.90 27.86 -6.20
C MET A 73 2.89 28.34 -7.26
N GLN A 74 3.28 27.50 -8.21
CA GLN A 74 4.05 27.95 -9.37
C GLN A 74 3.25 28.94 -10.23
N GLN A 75 1.95 28.67 -10.42
CA GLN A 75 1.06 29.61 -11.13
C GLN A 75 0.99 30.95 -10.40
N VAL A 76 0.76 30.95 -9.08
CA VAL A 76 0.71 32.18 -8.27
C VAL A 76 2.00 32.97 -8.43
N LYS A 77 3.16 32.30 -8.35
CA LYS A 77 4.46 32.96 -8.52
C LYS A 77 4.59 33.65 -9.89
N GLU A 78 4.22 32.98 -10.97
CA GLU A 78 4.29 33.58 -12.31
C GLU A 78 3.29 34.73 -12.48
N GLU A 79 2.10 34.62 -11.88
CA GLU A 79 1.10 35.70 -11.87
C GLU A 79 1.57 36.92 -11.07
N VAL A 80 2.19 36.71 -9.90
CA VAL A 80 2.82 37.75 -9.09
C VAL A 80 3.90 38.48 -9.88
N LYS A 81 4.79 37.72 -10.54
CA LYS A 81 5.85 38.29 -11.38
C LYS A 81 5.30 39.13 -12.53
N GLU A 82 4.27 38.62 -13.22
CA GLU A 82 3.63 39.32 -14.32
C GLU A 82 2.91 40.59 -13.83
N ALA A 83 2.22 40.54 -12.69
CA ALA A 83 1.57 41.70 -12.11
C ALA A 83 2.58 42.74 -11.59
N SER A 84 3.73 42.32 -11.04
CA SER A 84 4.83 43.23 -10.67
C SER A 84 5.40 43.98 -11.88
N ALA A 85 5.53 43.30 -13.02
CA ALA A 85 5.95 43.94 -14.27
C ALA A 85 4.96 45.03 -14.72
N ILE A 86 3.66 44.78 -14.59
CA ILE A 86 2.61 45.76 -14.93
C ILE A 86 2.66 46.97 -13.99
N LEU A 87 2.79 46.77 -12.67
CA LEU A 87 2.90 47.88 -11.72
C LEU A 87 4.16 48.73 -12.01
N SER A 88 5.27 48.08 -12.34
CA SER A 88 6.51 48.77 -12.73
C SER A 88 6.33 49.61 -14.00
N PHE A 89 5.60 49.09 -14.99
CA PHE A 89 5.23 49.83 -16.19
C PHE A 89 4.36 51.06 -15.86
N MET A 90 3.30 50.88 -15.05
CA MET A 90 2.41 51.96 -14.63
C MET A 90 3.16 53.06 -13.86
N ARG A 91 4.06 52.68 -12.95
CA ARG A 91 4.89 53.62 -12.19
C ARG A 91 5.73 54.51 -13.09
N ARG A 92 6.35 53.90 -14.10
CA ARG A 92 7.24 54.63 -15.02
C ARG A 92 6.46 55.63 -15.88
N TRP A 93 5.22 55.30 -16.23
CA TRP A 93 4.31 56.19 -16.94
C TRP A 93 3.74 57.32 -16.08
N CYS A 94 3.58 57.13 -14.76
CA CYS A 94 3.05 58.14 -13.85
C CYS A 94 4.08 59.23 -13.49
N CYS A 95 5.39 58.90 -13.46
CA CYS A 95 6.43 59.80 -12.92
C CYS A 95 7.34 60.49 -13.95
N PHE A 96 7.26 60.17 -15.25
CA PHE A 96 8.09 60.82 -16.28
C PHE A 96 7.28 61.20 -17.52
N GLN A 97 7.30 62.51 -17.81
CA GLN A 97 7.05 63.21 -19.06
C GLN A 97 6.89 62.31 -20.30
N CYS A 98 5.72 62.42 -20.96
CA CYS A 98 5.41 62.07 -22.34
C CYS A 98 6.64 61.97 -23.28
N CYS A 99 7.26 60.79 -23.39
CA CYS A 99 7.92 60.36 -24.62
C CYS A 99 7.66 58.87 -24.82
N CYS A 100 6.72 58.59 -25.71
CA CYS A 100 6.23 57.27 -26.11
C CYS A 100 7.27 56.43 -26.87
N CYS A 101 8.55 56.75 -26.74
CA CYS A 101 9.57 56.49 -27.76
C CYS A 101 10.53 55.34 -27.41
N TYR A 102 10.61 54.91 -26.15
CA TYR A 102 11.45 53.76 -25.78
C TYR A 102 11.00 53.07 -24.48
N ASP A 103 10.12 52.08 -24.61
CA ASP A 103 9.83 51.14 -23.53
C ASP A 103 10.71 49.88 -23.70
N PRO A 104 11.78 49.69 -22.89
CA PRO A 104 12.59 48.46 -22.89
C PRO A 104 11.80 47.17 -22.60
N THR A 105 10.58 47.26 -22.07
CA THR A 105 9.69 46.11 -21.85
C THR A 105 8.60 45.93 -22.92
N ALA A 106 8.58 46.75 -23.98
CA ALA A 106 7.54 46.69 -25.02
C ALA A 106 7.44 45.32 -25.70
N ASP A 107 8.58 44.68 -25.98
CA ASP A 107 8.58 43.35 -26.61
C ASP A 107 8.13 42.24 -25.64
N HIS A 108 8.40 42.40 -24.34
CA HIS A 108 7.90 41.51 -23.29
C HIS A 108 6.37 41.62 -23.16
N ASP A 109 5.83 42.82 -23.31
CA ASP A 109 4.39 43.09 -23.22
C ASP A 109 3.65 42.64 -24.50
N ARG A 110 4.25 42.83 -25.68
CA ARG A 110 3.73 42.30 -26.97
C ARG A 110 3.55 40.79 -26.96
N THR A 111 4.44 40.07 -26.28
CA THR A 111 4.40 38.59 -26.21
C THR A 111 3.63 38.07 -24.99
N ARG A 112 3.16 38.94 -24.09
CA ARG A 112 2.46 38.60 -22.84
C ARG A 112 1.32 37.60 -23.04
N HIS A 113 0.39 37.90 -23.95
CA HIS A 113 -0.78 37.04 -24.18
C HIS A 113 -0.36 35.62 -24.58
N SER A 114 0.62 35.49 -25.48
CA SER A 114 1.13 34.19 -25.91
C SER A 114 1.84 33.44 -24.77
N ARG A 115 2.64 34.13 -23.95
CA ARG A 115 3.37 33.53 -22.81
C ARG A 115 2.41 33.04 -21.73
N VAL A 116 1.42 33.86 -21.36
CA VAL A 116 0.38 33.47 -20.38
C VAL A 116 -0.44 32.28 -20.90
N ALA A 117 -0.81 32.28 -22.19
CA ALA A 117 -1.53 31.17 -22.80
C ALA A 117 -0.68 29.88 -22.89
N ALA A 118 0.63 29.99 -23.11
CA ALA A 118 1.54 28.85 -23.06
C ALA A 118 1.66 28.30 -21.64
N ALA A 119 1.94 29.15 -20.64
CA ALA A 119 2.07 28.76 -19.24
C ALA A 119 0.80 28.06 -18.70
N ARG A 120 -0.40 28.55 -19.07
CA ARG A 120 -1.67 27.90 -18.71
C ARG A 120 -1.81 26.50 -19.32
N ARG A 121 -1.38 26.30 -20.57
CA ARG A 121 -1.41 24.99 -21.23
C ARG A 121 -0.42 24.03 -20.59
N ASP A 122 0.78 24.50 -20.31
CA ASP A 122 1.82 23.69 -19.65
C ASP A 122 1.38 23.26 -18.25
N LEU A 123 0.74 24.15 -17.49
CA LEU A 123 0.17 23.84 -16.18
C LEU A 123 -0.94 22.78 -16.27
N ALA A 124 -1.85 22.91 -17.24
CA ALA A 124 -2.91 21.92 -17.45
C ALA A 124 -2.33 20.54 -17.77
N TYR A 125 -1.33 20.48 -18.67
CA TYR A 125 -0.62 19.25 -18.99
C TYR A 125 0.05 18.63 -17.76
N GLN A 126 0.68 19.44 -16.91
CA GLN A 126 1.29 18.96 -15.66
C GLN A 126 0.23 18.42 -14.71
N GLN A 127 -0.92 19.10 -14.54
CA GLN A 127 -2.00 18.63 -13.67
C GLN A 127 -2.59 17.29 -14.12
N ASP A 128 -2.72 17.08 -15.43
CA ASP A 128 -3.20 15.81 -15.99
C ASP A 128 -2.19 14.67 -15.74
N ASN A 129 -0.90 14.94 -15.91
CA ASN A 129 0.16 13.95 -15.63
C ASN A 129 0.20 13.53 -14.16
N VAL A 130 0.00 14.46 -13.23
CA VAL A 130 -0.14 14.16 -11.80
C VAL A 130 -1.34 13.24 -11.56
N GLY A 131 -2.45 13.48 -12.27
CA GLY A 131 -3.62 12.61 -12.29
C GLY A 131 -3.26 11.16 -12.65
N LEU A 132 -2.60 10.99 -13.80
CA LEU A 132 -2.20 9.69 -14.35
C LEU A 132 -1.19 8.96 -13.47
N GLN A 133 -0.21 9.68 -12.92
CA GLN A 133 0.82 9.11 -12.05
C GLN A 133 0.21 8.46 -10.80
N TYR A 134 -0.68 9.16 -10.12
CA TYR A 134 -1.32 8.64 -8.91
C TYR A 134 -2.34 7.53 -9.18
N ALA A 135 -3.02 7.57 -10.33
CA ALA A 135 -3.84 6.45 -10.79
C ALA A 135 -2.99 5.19 -11.01
N ALA A 136 -1.85 5.31 -11.69
CA ALA A 136 -0.93 4.20 -11.91
C ALA A 136 -0.34 3.64 -10.60
N LYS A 137 -0.03 4.50 -9.62
CA LYS A 137 0.40 4.09 -8.27
C LYS A 137 -0.69 3.27 -7.55
N GLN A 138 -1.95 3.71 -7.59
CA GLN A 138 -3.07 2.97 -7.00
C GLN A 138 -3.29 1.61 -7.67
N GLU A 139 -3.21 1.56 -9.00
CA GLU A 139 -3.28 0.30 -9.74
C GLU A 139 -2.14 -0.65 -9.35
N ALA A 140 -0.90 -0.15 -9.24
CA ALA A 140 0.26 -0.96 -8.85
C ALA A 140 0.07 -1.65 -7.49
N ILE A 141 -0.52 -0.97 -6.51
CA ILE A 141 -0.86 -1.57 -5.21
C ILE A 141 -1.94 -2.63 -5.40
N GLY A 142 -3.00 -2.31 -6.15
CA GLY A 142 -4.08 -3.27 -6.43
C GLY A 142 -3.57 -4.55 -7.11
N ARG A 143 -2.47 -4.45 -7.88
CA ARG A 143 -1.77 -5.58 -8.47
C ARG A 143 -0.95 -6.37 -7.44
N LYS A 144 -0.12 -5.69 -6.65
CA LYS A 144 0.70 -6.34 -5.61
C LYS A 144 -0.16 -7.01 -4.52
N ALA A 145 -1.24 -6.36 -4.10
CA ALA A 145 -2.17 -6.91 -3.11
C ALA A 145 -2.89 -8.18 -3.59
N ARG A 146 -3.02 -8.37 -4.92
CA ARG A 146 -3.60 -9.57 -5.52
C ARG A 146 -2.55 -10.59 -5.96
N GLN A 147 -1.26 -10.32 -5.79
CA GLN A 147 -0.19 -11.24 -6.20
C GLN A 147 -0.24 -12.57 -5.45
N HIS A 148 -0.80 -12.58 -4.24
CA HIS A 148 -1.01 -13.78 -3.43
C HIS A 148 -2.37 -14.47 -3.68
N ASP A 149 -3.18 -13.95 -4.61
CA ASP A 149 -4.41 -14.62 -5.07
C ASP A 149 -4.04 -15.61 -6.19
N PRO A 150 -4.27 -16.93 -6.02
CA PRO A 150 -3.99 -17.93 -7.05
C PRO A 150 -4.70 -17.66 -8.39
N ALA A 151 -5.76 -16.84 -8.41
CA ALA A 151 -6.48 -16.46 -9.62
C ALA A 151 -5.89 -15.23 -10.34
N TYR A 152 -4.82 -14.63 -9.82
CA TYR A 152 -4.30 -13.38 -10.34
C TYR A 152 -3.45 -13.57 -11.62
N GLY A 153 -3.76 -12.79 -12.66
CA GLY A 153 -2.96 -12.72 -13.90
C GLY A 153 -3.58 -13.34 -15.16
N ASN A 154 -4.87 -13.69 -15.17
CA ASN A 154 -5.57 -14.28 -16.34
C ASN A 154 -4.90 -15.54 -16.94
N ASN A 155 -3.95 -16.15 -16.23
CA ASN A 155 -3.43 -17.47 -16.56
C ASN A 155 -4.31 -18.52 -15.89
N GLU A 156 -5.59 -18.56 -16.28
CA GLU A 156 -6.55 -19.60 -15.87
C GLU A 156 -5.94 -21.02 -15.98
N PRO A 157 -5.12 -21.36 -17.00
CA PRO A 157 -4.47 -22.66 -17.08
C PRO A 157 -3.43 -22.90 -15.99
N ALA A 158 -2.63 -21.89 -15.61
CA ALA A 158 -1.60 -22.02 -14.57
C ALA A 158 -2.22 -22.09 -13.19
N ALA A 159 -3.23 -21.24 -12.91
CA ALA A 159 -4.02 -21.29 -11.69
C ALA A 159 -4.72 -22.65 -11.52
N ARG A 160 -5.30 -23.21 -12.60
CA ARG A 160 -5.84 -24.58 -12.61
C ARG A 160 -4.75 -25.61 -12.35
N HIS A 161 -3.59 -25.49 -13.01
CA HIS A 161 -2.51 -26.46 -12.87
C HIS A 161 -1.95 -26.47 -11.45
N GLU A 162 -1.85 -25.30 -10.82
CA GLU A 162 -1.42 -25.13 -9.44
C GLU A 162 -2.47 -25.63 -8.44
N LEU A 163 -3.77 -25.39 -8.69
CA LEU A 163 -4.87 -25.99 -7.93
C LEU A 163 -4.89 -27.53 -8.03
N PHE A 164 -4.69 -28.08 -9.23
CA PHE A 164 -4.61 -29.53 -9.43
C PHE A 164 -3.33 -30.12 -8.88
N ALA A 165 -2.21 -29.39 -8.93
CA ALA A 165 -0.94 -29.78 -8.33
C ALA A 165 -1.01 -29.73 -6.80
N GLN A 166 -1.63 -28.71 -6.20
CA GLN A 166 -1.95 -28.66 -4.78
C GLN A 166 -2.94 -29.76 -4.39
N ALA A 167 -4.00 -29.99 -5.15
CA ALA A 167 -4.94 -31.09 -4.89
C ALA A 167 -4.26 -32.47 -5.04
N GLY A 168 -3.28 -32.58 -5.93
CA GLY A 168 -2.40 -33.73 -6.12
C GLY A 168 -1.41 -33.90 -4.97
N ALA A 169 -0.81 -32.80 -4.48
CA ALA A 169 0.09 -32.77 -3.33
C ALA A 169 -0.64 -33.05 -2.02
N ILE A 170 -1.89 -32.57 -1.86
CA ILE A 170 -2.77 -32.89 -0.73
C ILE A 170 -3.18 -34.38 -0.81
N ARG A 171 -3.44 -34.93 -2.00
CA ARG A 171 -3.67 -36.37 -2.19
C ARG A 171 -2.41 -37.20 -1.92
N ALA A 172 -1.23 -36.73 -2.33
CA ALA A 172 0.05 -37.39 -2.12
C ALA A 172 0.48 -37.32 -0.64
N ALA A 173 0.22 -36.21 0.05
CA ALA A 173 0.42 -36.06 1.49
C ALA A 173 -0.53 -36.97 2.29
N ARG A 174 -1.72 -37.27 1.76
CA ARG A 174 -2.63 -38.31 2.29
C ARG A 174 -2.19 -39.74 1.97
N GLN A 175 -1.24 -39.95 1.05
CA GLN A 175 -0.79 -41.27 0.58
C GLN A 175 0.68 -41.59 0.94
N GLY A 176 1.43 -40.63 1.49
CA GLY A 176 2.79 -40.86 2.00
C GLY A 176 2.79 -41.62 3.34
N PRO A 177 3.86 -42.36 3.67
CA PRO A 177 3.98 -42.96 5.00
C PRO A 177 4.05 -41.82 6.04
N PRO A 178 3.36 -41.94 7.19
CA PRO A 178 3.20 -40.85 8.14
C PRO A 178 4.54 -40.57 8.81
N THR A 179 5.28 -39.57 8.34
CA THR A 179 6.62 -39.29 8.87
C THR A 179 6.62 -38.54 10.21
N THR A 180 5.45 -38.19 10.74
CA THR A 180 5.25 -37.76 12.14
C THR A 180 3.78 -37.96 12.50
N ASP A 181 3.41 -39.16 12.92
CA ASP A 181 2.05 -39.44 13.41
C ASP A 181 1.93 -38.83 14.82
N ILE A 182 1.51 -37.56 14.89
CA ILE A 182 1.31 -36.85 16.16
C ILE A 182 0.23 -37.62 16.93
N GLY A 183 0.58 -38.12 18.12
CA GLY A 183 -0.32 -38.99 18.90
C GLY A 183 -0.13 -40.49 18.65
N PHE A 184 1.02 -40.92 18.13
CA PHE A 184 1.41 -42.33 18.13
C PHE A 184 1.30 -42.94 19.54
N GLY A 185 0.53 -44.04 19.67
CA GLY A 185 0.24 -44.69 20.95
C GLY A 185 -1.06 -44.21 21.64
N LEU A 186 -1.69 -43.14 21.14
CA LEU A 186 -3.03 -42.72 21.57
C LEU A 186 -4.13 -43.50 20.82
N PRO A 187 -5.35 -43.60 21.40
CA PRO A 187 -6.53 -44.11 20.72
C PRO A 187 -6.78 -43.37 19.40
N ALA A 188 -7.24 -44.10 18.39
CA ALA A 188 -7.44 -43.55 17.04
C ALA A 188 -8.31 -42.28 17.03
N ALA A 189 -9.36 -42.23 17.86
CA ALA A 189 -10.23 -41.06 17.96
C ALA A 189 -9.49 -39.79 18.44
N ASP A 190 -8.67 -39.92 19.48
CA ASP A 190 -7.90 -38.80 20.03
C ASP A 190 -6.79 -38.37 19.06
N ARG A 191 -6.16 -39.33 18.37
CA ARG A 191 -5.17 -39.06 17.32
C ARG A 191 -5.77 -38.27 16.16
N HIS A 192 -6.91 -38.71 15.65
CA HIS A 192 -7.60 -38.01 14.56
C HIS A 192 -8.02 -36.60 14.95
N GLU A 193 -8.47 -36.38 16.18
CA GLU A 193 -8.83 -35.05 16.66
C GLU A 193 -7.63 -34.11 16.70
N ILE A 194 -6.50 -34.55 17.28
CA ILE A 194 -5.27 -33.75 17.35
C ILE A 194 -4.74 -33.46 15.94
N GLN A 195 -4.75 -34.45 15.04
CA GLN A 195 -4.31 -34.28 13.66
C GLN A 195 -5.18 -33.24 12.92
N GLN A 196 -6.50 -33.31 13.06
CA GLN A 196 -7.42 -32.35 12.44
C GLN A 196 -7.21 -30.92 12.97
N GLU A 197 -7.00 -30.78 14.28
CA GLU A 197 -6.74 -29.48 14.89
C GLU A 197 -5.40 -28.90 14.42
N THR A 198 -4.34 -29.71 14.34
CA THR A 198 -3.04 -29.31 13.80
C THR A 198 -3.14 -28.89 12.33
N GLU A 199 -3.82 -29.67 11.49
CA GLU A 199 -4.07 -29.28 10.09
C GLU A 199 -4.84 -27.96 9.98
N GLN A 200 -5.72 -27.67 10.93
CA GLN A 200 -6.42 -26.39 10.98
C GLN A 200 -5.48 -25.25 11.39
N GLN A 201 -4.59 -25.47 12.35
CA GLN A 201 -3.59 -24.48 12.76
C GLN A 201 -2.63 -24.16 11.62
N ASP A 202 -2.14 -25.15 10.90
CA ASP A 202 -1.23 -24.94 9.76
C ASP A 202 -1.87 -24.03 8.70
N LYS A 203 -3.15 -24.27 8.38
CA LYS A 203 -3.91 -23.41 7.45
C LYS A 203 -4.08 -21.98 7.98
N LEU A 204 -4.30 -21.81 9.28
CA LEU A 204 -4.42 -20.49 9.89
C LEU A 204 -3.07 -19.76 9.87
N ILE A 205 -1.98 -20.44 10.19
CA ILE A 205 -0.62 -19.88 10.20
C ILE A 205 -0.24 -19.40 8.79
N GLN A 206 -0.48 -20.22 7.76
CA GLN A 206 -0.23 -19.81 6.36
C GLN A 206 -1.04 -18.56 5.97
N ARG A 207 -2.30 -18.45 6.41
CA ARG A 207 -3.11 -17.25 6.15
C ARG A 207 -2.60 -16.03 6.90
N ILE A 208 -2.13 -16.19 8.14
CA ILE A 208 -1.52 -15.12 8.92
C ILE A 208 -0.24 -14.64 8.24
N GLU A 209 0.62 -15.56 7.79
CA GLU A 209 1.85 -15.26 7.07
C GLU A 209 1.57 -14.41 5.84
N ASN A 210 0.63 -14.83 4.99
CA ASN A 210 0.21 -14.06 3.81
C ASN A 210 -0.34 -12.67 4.16
N ALA A 211 -1.12 -12.57 5.25
CA ALA A 211 -1.68 -11.29 5.71
C ALA A 211 -0.59 -10.34 6.23
N VAL A 212 0.42 -10.88 6.94
CA VAL A 212 1.57 -10.13 7.45
C VAL A 212 2.50 -9.70 6.33
N GLU A 213 2.75 -10.55 5.34
CA GLU A 213 3.52 -10.20 4.14
C GLU A 213 2.84 -9.05 3.37
N SER A 214 1.51 -9.15 3.17
CA SER A 214 0.73 -8.08 2.57
C SER A 214 0.81 -6.77 3.37
N LEU A 215 0.79 -6.84 4.71
CA LEU A 215 0.97 -5.68 5.58
C LEU A 215 2.37 -5.07 5.44
N HIS A 216 3.40 -5.90 5.33
CA HIS A 216 4.76 -5.45 5.09
C HIS A 216 4.87 -4.69 3.76
N THR A 217 4.31 -5.23 2.67
CA THR A 217 4.27 -4.53 1.37
C THR A 217 3.57 -3.18 1.48
N LEU A 218 2.38 -3.12 2.10
CA LEU A 218 1.66 -1.85 2.30
C LEU A 218 2.49 -0.86 3.14
N SER A 219 3.16 -1.35 4.19
CA SER A 219 4.04 -0.52 5.02
C SER A 219 5.20 0.06 4.24
N THR A 220 5.85 -0.72 3.36
CA THR A 220 6.93 -0.22 2.51
C THR A 220 6.43 0.86 1.54
N GLU A 221 5.26 0.67 0.92
CA GLU A 221 4.66 1.66 0.02
C GLU A 221 4.25 2.94 0.77
N MET A 222 3.63 2.82 1.95
CA MET A 222 3.31 3.98 2.80
C MET A 222 4.57 4.74 3.20
N HIS A 223 5.65 4.04 3.55
CA HIS A 223 6.92 4.67 3.88
C HIS A 223 7.54 5.40 2.67
N GLY A 224 7.45 4.79 1.48
CA GLY A 224 7.88 5.41 0.23
C GLY A 224 7.11 6.71 -0.07
N GLU A 225 5.78 6.67 0.02
CA GLU A 225 4.94 7.85 -0.22
C GLU A 225 5.20 8.95 0.83
N MET A 226 5.38 8.59 2.10
CA MET A 226 5.73 9.56 3.16
C MET A 226 7.08 10.25 2.89
N THR A 227 8.07 9.47 2.46
CA THR A 227 9.41 9.98 2.11
C THR A 227 9.35 10.90 0.89
N GLU A 228 8.46 10.62 -0.06
CA GLU A 228 8.24 11.48 -1.24
C GLU A 228 7.50 12.78 -0.89
N GLN A 229 6.54 12.72 0.05
CA GLN A 229 5.74 13.87 0.47
C GLN A 229 6.49 14.86 1.36
N GLN A 230 7.37 14.40 2.24
CA GLN A 230 8.10 15.26 3.18
C GLN A 230 8.79 16.47 2.50
N PRO A 231 9.66 16.29 1.49
CA PRO A 231 10.32 17.43 0.86
C PRO A 231 9.38 18.28 0.00
N ARG A 232 8.22 17.74 -0.41
CA ARG A 232 7.19 18.51 -1.14
C ARG A 232 6.49 19.49 -0.21
N ILE A 233 6.17 19.07 1.01
CA ILE A 233 5.57 19.93 2.04
C ILE A 233 6.51 21.09 2.37
N ASP A 234 7.79 20.81 2.60
CA ASP A 234 8.78 21.84 2.93
C ASP A 234 8.92 22.87 1.80
N ARG A 235 8.98 22.41 0.54
CA ARG A 235 9.01 23.30 -0.63
C ARG A 235 7.75 24.12 -0.78
N LEU A 236 6.58 23.52 -0.55
CA LEU A 236 5.30 24.21 -0.64
C LEU A 236 5.21 25.32 0.42
N GLN A 237 5.67 25.05 1.65
CA GLN A 237 5.72 26.05 2.72
C GLN A 237 6.65 27.22 2.36
N ASP A 238 7.87 26.94 1.90
CA ASP A 238 8.82 27.98 1.47
C ASP A 238 8.25 28.82 0.31
N ARG A 239 7.67 28.18 -0.70
CA ARG A 239 7.03 28.87 -1.83
C ARG A 239 5.85 29.73 -1.39
N THR A 240 5.03 29.24 -0.47
CA THR A 240 3.88 29.98 0.05
C THR A 240 4.33 31.20 0.84
N ALA A 241 5.35 31.06 1.69
CA ALA A 241 5.91 32.18 2.45
C ALA A 241 6.47 33.27 1.53
N ARG A 242 7.26 32.89 0.52
CA ARG A 242 7.80 33.85 -0.47
C ARG A 242 6.70 34.54 -1.27
N ALA A 243 5.72 33.79 -1.77
CA ALA A 243 4.60 34.35 -2.49
C ALA A 243 3.79 35.33 -1.63
N HIS A 244 3.61 35.04 -0.34
CA HIS A 244 2.96 35.95 0.60
C HIS A 244 3.74 37.26 0.74
N ASP A 245 5.05 37.18 0.92
CA ASP A 245 5.91 38.36 1.04
C ASP A 245 5.91 39.21 -0.25
N GLU A 246 6.03 38.57 -1.41
CA GLU A 246 5.99 39.22 -2.74
C GLU A 246 4.64 39.87 -3.02
N LEU A 247 3.53 39.21 -2.67
CA LEU A 247 2.20 39.83 -2.76
C LEU A 247 2.09 41.04 -1.82
N GLY A 248 2.60 40.91 -0.59
CA GLY A 248 2.61 42.00 0.38
C GLY A 248 3.43 43.22 -0.08
N THR A 249 4.59 43.01 -0.70
CA THR A 249 5.39 44.11 -1.28
C THR A 249 4.65 44.75 -2.45
N MET A 250 4.10 43.95 -3.37
CA MET A 250 3.34 44.46 -4.51
C MET A 250 2.11 45.26 -4.09
N MET A 251 1.36 44.82 -3.09
CA MET A 251 0.20 45.56 -2.58
C MET A 251 0.61 46.93 -2.03
N ARG A 252 1.74 47.02 -1.33
CA ARG A 252 2.28 48.31 -0.85
C ARG A 252 2.76 49.20 -1.99
N GLU A 253 3.32 48.62 -3.05
CA GLU A 253 3.70 49.38 -4.24
C GLU A 253 2.49 49.91 -4.99
N ALA A 254 1.46 49.07 -5.19
CA ALA A 254 0.21 49.45 -5.83
C ALA A 254 -0.51 50.59 -5.10
N GLN A 255 -0.45 50.63 -3.76
CA GLN A 255 -1.00 51.73 -2.96
C GLN A 255 -0.25 53.06 -3.12
N ARG A 256 0.98 53.04 -3.64
CA ARG A 256 1.83 54.23 -3.82
C ARG A 256 1.78 54.78 -5.26
N LEU A 257 1.10 54.08 -6.17
CA LEU A 257 0.85 54.51 -7.55
C LEU A 257 -0.37 55.41 -7.62
#